data_AF-A0A5B0LNT8-F1
#
_entry.id   AF-A0A5B0LNT8-F1
#
_cell.length_a   1.000
_cell.length_b   1.000
_cell.length_c   1.000
_cell.angle_alpha   90.00
_cell.angle_beta   90.00
_cell.angle_gamma   90.00
#
_symmetry.space_group_name_H-M   'P 1'
#
loop_
_entity.id
_entity.type
_entity.pdbx_description
1 polymer ?
#
loop_
_entity_poly.entity_id
_entity_poly.type
_entity_poly.pdbx_seq_one_letter_code
_entity_poly.pdbx_strand_id
1 'polypeptide(L)'
;MAMNEEDAMTQIEPTVRYLQKPGSKHIDVILESSKWVFSLCQDKEEEGGPGSAMELIKGDLEIFVADLSAVDSLPKPLIVTFLDHLKSSTPIQLYLEFIVRSLRLQDSSFHEKFIQIYLLEVNRLHGLGRLESGQETYKKLLAHLEDSSSYSPNWVLGRLPPDSMWQARAITLGTIGQHETALRIYVEQLNDLRSAEEYCQPIYEKTAAVDGSVFLCLLKICPRLNVSLVDEQSEETPHPYARPSPYFHPAPTHPQKLPAL
;
A
#
# COMPACT_ATOMS: atom_id res chain seq x y z
N MET A 1 31.06 -15.85 -26.83
CA MET A 1 29.78 -15.35 -27.37
C MET A 1 28.77 -15.46 -26.26
N ALA A 2 28.22 -14.34 -25.79
CA ALA A 2 27.12 -14.38 -24.83
C ALA A 2 25.91 -15.01 -25.53
N MET A 3 25.33 -16.04 -24.92
CA MET A 3 24.13 -16.72 -25.41
C MET A 3 22.95 -15.75 -25.41
N ASN A 4 22.19 -15.67 -26.51
CA ASN A 4 21.05 -14.75 -26.61
C ASN A 4 19.82 -15.31 -25.87
N GLU A 5 18.83 -14.48 -25.57
CA GLU A 5 17.59 -14.84 -24.84
C GLU A 5 16.81 -15.98 -25.50
N GLU A 6 16.66 -15.88 -26.82
CA GLU A 6 15.95 -16.86 -27.64
C GLU A 6 16.64 -18.23 -27.61
N ASP A 7 17.97 -18.25 -27.52
CA ASP A 7 18.76 -19.48 -27.37
C ASP A 7 18.56 -20.10 -25.99
N ALA A 8 18.50 -19.28 -24.93
CA ALA A 8 18.28 -19.73 -23.57
C ALA A 8 16.87 -20.31 -23.39
N MET A 9 15.84 -19.64 -23.92
CA MET A 9 14.46 -20.10 -23.90
C MET A 9 14.30 -21.45 -24.63
N THR A 10 14.91 -21.57 -25.80
CA THR A 10 14.89 -22.81 -26.59
C THR A 10 15.55 -23.98 -25.84
N GLN A 11 16.54 -23.71 -24.99
CA GLN A 11 17.20 -24.75 -24.19
C GLN A 11 16.36 -25.24 -23.01
N ILE A 12 15.62 -24.36 -22.36
CA ILE A 12 14.80 -24.73 -21.18
C ILE A 12 13.48 -25.39 -21.60
N GLU A 13 12.92 -25.04 -22.77
CA GLU A 13 11.59 -25.49 -23.20
C GLU A 13 11.40 -27.02 -23.13
N PRO A 14 12.31 -27.87 -23.65
CA PRO A 14 12.14 -29.32 -23.55
C PRO A 14 12.06 -29.82 -22.11
N THR A 15 12.79 -29.17 -21.21
CA THR A 15 12.81 -29.53 -19.79
C THR A 15 11.56 -29.05 -19.09
N VAL A 16 11.12 -27.82 -19.35
CA VAL A 16 9.84 -27.31 -18.85
C VAL A 16 8.70 -28.25 -19.24
N ARG A 17 8.61 -28.63 -20.52
CA ARG A 17 7.61 -29.58 -21.03
C ARG A 17 7.72 -30.97 -20.42
N TYR A 18 8.94 -31.41 -20.10
CA TYR A 18 9.15 -32.69 -19.43
C TYR A 18 8.65 -32.64 -17.98
N LEU A 19 8.99 -31.60 -17.23
CA LEU A 19 8.67 -31.47 -15.80
C LEU A 19 7.18 -31.20 -15.53
N GLN A 20 6.41 -30.77 -16.54
CA GLN A 20 4.96 -30.59 -16.46
C GLN A 20 4.15 -31.90 -16.49
N LYS A 21 4.74 -33.05 -16.86
CA LYS A 21 4.04 -34.34 -17.04
C LYS A 21 3.95 -35.24 -15.79
N PRO A 22 4.98 -35.37 -14.93
CA PRO A 22 5.02 -36.38 -13.88
C PRO A 22 3.99 -36.24 -12.76
N GLY A 23 3.45 -35.03 -12.54
CA GLY A 23 2.46 -34.72 -11.50
C GLY A 23 3.00 -34.82 -10.06
N SER A 24 2.11 -34.68 -9.08
CA SER A 24 2.46 -34.50 -7.66
C SER A 24 3.28 -35.62 -7.01
N LYS A 25 3.17 -36.86 -7.52
CA LYS A 25 3.92 -38.02 -7.00
C LYS A 25 5.44 -37.90 -7.19
N HIS A 26 5.88 -37.04 -8.10
CA HIS A 26 7.29 -36.85 -8.43
C HIS A 26 7.77 -35.44 -8.07
N ILE A 27 7.11 -34.79 -7.09
CA ILE A 27 7.43 -33.39 -6.73
C ILE A 27 8.91 -33.19 -6.42
N ASP A 28 9.55 -34.09 -5.67
CA ASP A 28 10.96 -33.95 -5.31
C ASP A 28 11.86 -33.91 -6.55
N VAL A 29 11.57 -34.75 -7.55
CA VAL A 29 12.30 -34.78 -8.82
C VAL A 29 12.03 -33.53 -9.64
N ILE A 30 10.79 -33.03 -9.65
CA ILE A 30 10.42 -31.79 -10.34
C ILE A 30 11.20 -30.61 -9.75
N LEU A 31 11.20 -30.47 -8.42
CA LEU A 31 11.90 -29.38 -7.73
C LEU A 31 13.42 -29.47 -7.94
N GLU A 32 14.02 -30.65 -7.77
CA GLU A 32 15.46 -30.85 -7.99
C GLU A 32 15.87 -30.52 -9.43
N SER A 33 15.09 -31.01 -10.40
CA SER A 33 15.37 -30.81 -11.82
C SER A 33 15.10 -29.38 -12.29
N SER A 34 14.27 -28.62 -11.57
CA SER A 34 13.99 -27.22 -11.90
C SER A 34 15.09 -26.26 -11.45
N LYS A 35 15.98 -26.66 -10.53
CA LYS A 35 17.04 -25.79 -9.98
C LYS A 35 17.93 -25.16 -11.05
N TRP A 36 18.35 -25.95 -12.04
CA TRP A 36 19.26 -25.44 -13.08
C TRP A 36 18.56 -24.46 -14.02
N VAL A 37 17.26 -24.65 -14.26
CA VAL A 37 16.42 -23.76 -15.08
C VAL A 37 16.38 -22.36 -14.45
N PHE A 38 16.04 -22.28 -13.16
CA PHE A 38 16.08 -21.02 -12.41
C PHE A 38 17.49 -20.45 -12.17
N SER A 39 18.54 -21.27 -12.25
CA SER A 39 19.93 -20.79 -12.13
C SER A 39 20.38 -20.07 -13.40
N LEU A 40 19.99 -20.58 -14.57
CA LEU A 40 20.30 -19.96 -15.87
C LEU A 40 19.71 -18.55 -15.98
N CYS A 41 18.52 -18.34 -15.40
CA CYS A 41 17.91 -17.03 -15.36
C CYS A 41 18.63 -16.04 -14.42
N GLN A 42 19.11 -16.50 -13.27
CA GLN A 42 19.87 -15.66 -12.32
C GLN A 42 21.12 -15.09 -12.95
N ASP A 43 21.87 -15.89 -13.71
CA ASP A 43 23.08 -15.44 -14.41
C ASP A 43 22.75 -14.31 -15.41
N LYS A 44 21.54 -14.30 -15.97
CA LYS A 44 21.05 -13.26 -16.89
C LYS A 44 20.48 -12.02 -16.21
N GLU A 45 19.93 -12.13 -15.00
CA GLU A 45 19.56 -10.97 -14.18
C GLU A 45 20.78 -10.10 -13.83
N GLU A 46 21.96 -10.72 -13.67
CA GLU A 46 23.22 -10.03 -13.35
C GLU A 46 23.92 -9.45 -14.60
N GLU A 47 23.79 -10.10 -15.76
CA GLU A 47 24.47 -9.70 -17.01
C GLU A 47 23.62 -8.81 -17.95
N GLY A 48 22.29 -8.83 -17.83
CA GLY A 48 21.34 -8.25 -18.78
C GLY A 48 20.45 -7.12 -18.24
N GLY A 49 19.72 -6.46 -19.15
CA GLY A 49 18.69 -5.48 -18.81
C GLY A 49 17.38 -6.14 -18.33
N PRO A 50 16.50 -5.42 -17.59
CA PRO A 50 15.38 -5.99 -16.84
C PRO A 50 14.28 -6.69 -17.67
N GLY A 51 14.20 -6.45 -18.99
CA GLY A 51 13.18 -7.08 -19.85
C GLY A 51 13.48 -8.54 -20.18
N SER A 52 14.76 -8.83 -20.43
CA SER A 52 15.32 -10.13 -20.81
C SER A 52 15.07 -11.23 -19.77
N ALA A 53 15.48 -10.93 -18.53
CA ALA A 53 15.36 -11.87 -17.43
C ALA A 53 13.90 -12.16 -17.11
N MET A 54 13.01 -11.17 -17.20
CA MET A 54 11.59 -11.33 -16.88
C MET A 54 10.90 -12.36 -17.78
N GLU A 55 11.24 -12.42 -19.07
CA GLU A 55 10.65 -13.40 -19.99
C GLU A 55 11.14 -14.83 -19.69
N LEU A 56 12.43 -14.99 -19.37
CA LEU A 56 13.00 -16.27 -18.92
C LEU A 56 12.35 -16.75 -17.63
N ILE A 57 12.21 -15.90 -16.60
CA ILE A 57 11.57 -16.29 -15.32
C ILE A 57 10.14 -16.78 -15.57
N LYS A 58 9.40 -16.11 -16.45
CA LYS A 58 8.05 -16.54 -16.81
C LYS A 58 8.07 -17.92 -17.48
N GLY A 59 8.98 -18.13 -18.42
CA GLY A 59 9.20 -19.45 -19.05
C GLY A 59 9.56 -20.53 -18.05
N ASP A 60 10.41 -20.24 -17.07
CA ASP A 60 10.79 -21.16 -16.00
C ASP A 60 9.59 -21.52 -15.11
N LEU A 61 8.77 -20.51 -14.78
CA LEU A 61 7.59 -20.67 -13.93
C LEU A 61 6.48 -21.49 -14.59
N GLU A 62 6.46 -21.64 -15.92
CA GLU A 62 5.51 -22.52 -16.61
C GLU A 62 5.55 -23.96 -16.06
N ILE A 63 6.66 -24.40 -15.44
CA ILE A 63 6.73 -25.68 -14.72
C ILE A 63 5.64 -25.79 -13.64
N PHE A 64 5.29 -24.66 -13.00
CA PHE A 64 4.40 -24.57 -11.85
C PHE A 64 3.07 -23.84 -12.10
N VAL A 65 2.94 -23.11 -13.22
CA VAL A 65 1.74 -22.30 -13.52
C VAL A 65 0.99 -22.72 -14.79
N ALA A 66 1.53 -23.65 -15.58
CA ALA A 66 0.87 -24.09 -16.80
C ALA A 66 -0.52 -24.69 -16.52
N ASP A 67 -1.46 -24.42 -17.42
CA ASP A 67 -2.85 -24.92 -17.39
C ASP A 67 -2.90 -26.42 -17.76
N LEU A 68 -2.39 -27.24 -16.85
CA LEU A 68 -2.28 -28.69 -16.98
C LEU A 68 -2.68 -29.34 -15.67
N SER A 69 -3.54 -30.36 -15.74
CA SER A 69 -4.02 -31.09 -14.56
C SER A 69 -2.87 -31.65 -13.68
N ALA A 70 -1.76 -32.05 -14.29
CA ALA A 70 -0.58 -32.51 -13.56
C ALA A 70 0.08 -31.37 -12.73
N VAL A 71 0.12 -30.15 -13.26
CA VAL A 71 0.66 -28.95 -12.60
C VAL A 71 -0.30 -28.47 -11.50
N ASP A 72 -1.60 -28.48 -11.76
CA ASP A 72 -2.63 -28.18 -10.77
C ASP A 72 -2.61 -29.14 -9.57
N SER A 73 -2.17 -30.38 -9.78
CA SER A 73 -2.02 -31.35 -8.69
C SER A 73 -0.82 -31.09 -7.78
N LEU A 74 0.16 -30.26 -8.20
CA LEU A 74 1.40 -30.07 -7.46
C LEU A 74 1.15 -29.40 -6.10
N PRO A 75 1.84 -29.83 -5.03
CA PRO A 75 1.68 -29.24 -3.70
C PRO A 75 2.26 -27.82 -3.63
N LYS A 76 1.38 -26.82 -3.66
CA LYS A 76 1.72 -25.38 -3.64
C LYS A 76 2.66 -24.97 -2.49
N PRO A 77 2.48 -25.46 -1.24
CA PRO A 77 3.40 -25.12 -0.15
C PRO A 77 4.85 -25.55 -0.38
N LEU A 78 5.06 -26.69 -1.04
CA LEU A 78 6.42 -27.17 -1.38
C LEU A 78 7.05 -26.31 -2.48
N ILE A 79 6.25 -25.88 -3.46
CA ILE A 79 6.71 -24.96 -4.51
C ILE A 79 7.10 -23.61 -3.90
N VAL A 80 6.25 -23.04 -3.02
CA VAL A 80 6.58 -21.79 -2.31
C VAL A 80 7.87 -21.95 -1.51
N THR A 81 8.03 -23.05 -0.78
CA THR A 81 9.26 -23.33 -0.02
C THR A 81 10.47 -23.40 -0.95
N PHE A 82 10.37 -24.11 -2.08
CA PHE A 82 11.45 -24.20 -3.06
C PHE A 82 11.84 -22.84 -3.63
N LEU A 83 10.87 -22.05 -4.09
CA LEU A 83 11.11 -20.74 -4.69
C LEU A 83 11.68 -19.73 -3.67
N ASP A 84 11.36 -19.89 -2.39
CA ASP A 84 11.89 -19.04 -1.30
C ASP A 84 13.39 -19.25 -1.04
N HIS A 85 13.94 -20.42 -1.42
CA HIS A 85 15.36 -20.72 -1.27
C HIS A 85 16.19 -20.29 -2.49
N LEU A 86 15.56 -19.76 -3.55
CA LEU A 86 16.27 -19.20 -4.68
C LEU A 86 16.93 -17.86 -4.29
N LYS A 87 18.00 -17.48 -5.00
CA LYS A 87 18.68 -16.20 -4.72
C LYS A 87 17.83 -14.99 -5.09
N SER A 88 17.07 -15.09 -6.17
CA SER A 88 16.17 -14.04 -6.66
C SER A 88 14.79 -14.21 -6.03
N SER A 89 14.21 -13.11 -5.53
CA SER A 89 12.84 -13.07 -4.98
C SER A 89 11.77 -12.98 -6.08
N THR A 90 12.17 -12.70 -7.33
CA THR A 90 11.23 -12.51 -8.45
C THR A 90 10.38 -13.75 -8.75
N PRO A 91 10.92 -14.98 -8.80
CA PRO A 91 10.12 -16.17 -9.12
C PRO A 91 9.06 -16.46 -8.05
N ILE A 92 9.42 -16.39 -6.76
CA ILE A 92 8.45 -16.57 -5.67
C ILE A 92 7.39 -15.48 -5.68
N GLN A 93 7.76 -14.22 -5.95
CA GLN A 93 6.80 -13.13 -6.03
C GLN A 93 5.74 -13.37 -7.12
N LEU A 94 6.16 -13.74 -8.33
CA LEU A 94 5.25 -14.02 -9.45
C LEU A 94 4.38 -15.25 -9.20
N TYR A 95 4.95 -16.29 -8.57
CA TYR A 95 4.17 -17.47 -8.21
C TYR A 95 3.13 -17.18 -7.13
N LEU A 96 3.49 -16.42 -6.10
CA LEU A 96 2.54 -15.98 -5.07
C LEU A 96 1.45 -15.09 -5.65
N GLU A 97 1.80 -14.19 -6.57
CA GLU A 97 0.84 -13.39 -7.31
C GLU A 97 -0.16 -14.26 -8.09
N PHE A 98 0.33 -15.29 -8.80
CA PHE A 98 -0.52 -16.24 -9.52
C PHE A 98 -1.49 -16.99 -8.58
N ILE A 99 -1.00 -17.57 -7.48
CA ILE A 99 -1.88 -18.35 -6.59
C ILE A 99 -2.90 -17.46 -5.85
N VAL A 100 -2.53 -16.22 -5.54
CA VAL A 100 -3.39 -15.26 -4.82
C VAL A 100 -4.40 -14.61 -5.76
N ARG A 101 -3.98 -14.16 -6.95
CA ARG A 101 -4.85 -13.38 -7.85
C ARG A 101 -5.58 -14.26 -8.87
N SER A 102 -4.86 -15.20 -9.49
CA SER A 102 -5.41 -16.06 -10.54
C SER A 102 -6.17 -17.25 -9.93
N LEU A 103 -5.55 -17.98 -9.00
CA LEU A 103 -6.20 -19.12 -8.33
C LEU A 103 -7.09 -18.70 -7.15
N ARG A 104 -6.98 -17.45 -6.68
CA ARG A 104 -7.78 -16.91 -5.57
C ARG A 104 -7.74 -17.78 -4.30
N LEU A 105 -6.60 -18.41 -4.04
CA LEU A 105 -6.42 -19.20 -2.83
C LEU A 105 -6.49 -18.27 -1.61
N GLN A 106 -7.31 -18.64 -0.63
CA GLN A 106 -7.55 -17.84 0.59
C GLN A 106 -6.71 -18.30 1.79
N ASP A 107 -5.70 -19.15 1.55
CA ASP A 107 -4.83 -19.62 2.63
C ASP A 107 -3.96 -18.46 3.14
N SER A 108 -4.07 -18.19 4.44
CA SER A 108 -3.38 -17.09 5.09
C SER A 108 -1.87 -17.14 4.94
N SER A 109 -1.30 -18.35 4.92
CA SER A 109 0.14 -18.53 4.76
C SER A 109 0.67 -17.96 3.44
N PHE A 110 -0.11 -18.06 2.35
CA PHE A 110 0.29 -17.52 1.05
C PHE A 110 0.20 -15.99 1.01
N HIS A 111 -0.86 -15.41 1.58
CA HIS A 111 -1.02 -13.96 1.67
C HIS A 111 0.04 -13.32 2.57
N GLU A 112 0.27 -13.89 3.75
CA GLU A 112 1.31 -13.44 4.67
C GLU A 112 2.70 -13.56 4.03
N LYS A 113 2.99 -14.68 3.36
CA LYS A 113 4.24 -14.84 2.62
C LYS A 113 4.37 -13.79 1.52
N PHE A 114 3.30 -13.49 0.79
CA PHE A 114 3.33 -12.50 -0.27
C PHE A 114 3.61 -11.08 0.26
N ILE A 115 2.98 -10.72 1.38
CA ILE A 115 3.29 -9.47 2.11
C ILE A 115 4.75 -9.46 2.54
N GLN A 116 5.27 -10.56 3.08
CA GLN A 116 6.68 -10.67 3.47
C GLN A 116 7.63 -10.39 2.30
N ILE A 117 7.37 -10.99 1.13
CA ILE A 117 8.20 -10.80 -0.07
C ILE A 117 8.17 -9.34 -0.52
N TYR A 118 7.01 -8.68 -0.54
CA TYR A 118 6.93 -7.26 -0.87
C TYR A 118 7.71 -6.38 0.11
N LEU A 119 7.62 -6.63 1.42
CA LEU A 119 8.36 -5.87 2.43
C LEU A 119 9.87 -6.01 2.25
N LEU A 120 10.35 -7.24 1.99
CA LEU A 120 11.76 -7.50 1.72
C LEU A 120 12.22 -6.79 0.46
N GLU A 121 11.43 -6.83 -0.60
CA GLU A 121 11.78 -6.23 -1.89
C GLU A 121 11.81 -4.70 -1.84
N VAL A 122 10.84 -4.05 -1.17
CA VAL A 122 10.85 -2.61 -0.95
C VAL A 122 12.12 -2.18 -0.21
N ASN A 123 12.49 -2.89 0.86
CA ASN A 123 13.70 -2.59 1.62
C ASN A 123 14.97 -2.80 0.79
N ARG A 124 15.03 -3.88 -0.01
CA ARG A 124 16.15 -4.16 -0.91
C ARG A 124 16.31 -3.06 -1.96
N LEU A 125 15.23 -2.67 -2.63
CA LEU A 125 15.25 -1.62 -3.65
C LEU A 125 15.65 -0.26 -3.06
N HIS A 126 15.18 0.08 -1.87
CA HIS A 126 15.62 1.27 -1.14
C HIS A 126 17.11 1.21 -0.80
N GLY A 127 17.61 0.07 -0.31
CA GLY A 127 19.03 -0.14 -0.03
C GLY A 127 19.93 0.01 -1.26
N LEU A 128 19.40 -0.28 -2.45
CA LEU A 128 20.08 -0.09 -3.74
C LEU A 128 19.88 1.32 -4.34
N GLY A 129 19.19 2.23 -3.64
CA GLY A 129 18.88 3.58 -4.15
C GLY A 129 17.83 3.61 -5.28
N ARG A 130 17.16 2.48 -5.55
CA ARG A 130 16.13 2.34 -6.60
C ARG A 130 14.76 2.76 -6.08
N LEU A 131 14.65 4.01 -5.63
CA LEU A 131 13.47 4.52 -4.92
C LEU A 131 12.18 4.43 -5.75
N GLU A 132 12.22 4.70 -7.05
CA GLU A 132 11.04 4.61 -7.92
C GLU A 132 10.51 3.18 -8.02
N SER A 133 11.38 2.20 -8.23
CA SER A 133 11.01 0.78 -8.24
C SER A 133 10.49 0.32 -6.86
N GLY A 134 11.10 0.82 -5.79
CA GLY A 134 10.66 0.58 -4.41
C GLY A 134 9.24 1.11 -4.17
N GLN A 135 8.95 2.32 -4.63
CA GLN A 135 7.63 2.93 -4.53
C GLN A 135 6.56 2.16 -5.31
N GLU A 136 6.89 1.69 -6.51
CA GLU A 136 5.96 0.85 -7.30
C GLU A 136 5.66 -0.47 -6.60
N THR A 137 6.68 -1.11 -6.02
CA THR A 137 6.51 -2.33 -5.22
C THR A 137 5.68 -2.06 -3.96
N TYR A 138 5.89 -0.93 -3.31
CA TYR A 138 5.11 -0.51 -2.14
C TYR A 138 3.64 -0.26 -2.49
N LYS A 139 3.33 0.34 -3.64
CA LYS A 139 1.93 0.46 -4.11
C LYS A 139 1.25 -0.89 -4.29
N LYS A 140 1.97 -1.88 -4.86
CA LYS A 140 1.45 -3.25 -5.01
C LYS A 140 1.19 -3.91 -3.65
N LEU A 141 2.03 -3.66 -2.66
CA LEU A 141 1.80 -4.09 -1.28
C LEU A 141 0.52 -3.47 -0.70
N LEU A 142 0.35 -2.16 -0.83
CA LEU A 142 -0.84 -1.46 -0.33
C LEU A 142 -2.13 -2.00 -0.96
N ALA A 143 -2.14 -2.15 -2.30
CA ALA A 143 -3.26 -2.76 -3.01
C ALA A 143 -3.56 -4.17 -2.49
N HIS A 144 -2.53 -4.98 -2.22
CA HIS A 144 -2.73 -6.31 -1.66
C HIS A 144 -3.34 -6.29 -0.25
N LEU A 145 -2.94 -5.34 0.60
CA LEU A 145 -3.49 -5.17 1.95
C LEU A 145 -4.95 -4.70 1.92
N GLU A 146 -5.33 -3.89 0.95
CA GLU A 146 -6.71 -3.41 0.77
C GLU A 146 -7.62 -4.49 0.16
N ASP A 147 -7.12 -5.24 -0.82
CA ASP A 147 -7.91 -6.24 -1.57
C ASP A 147 -8.09 -7.55 -0.81
N SER A 148 -7.09 -7.98 -0.04
CA SER A 148 -7.12 -9.27 0.66
C SER A 148 -7.63 -9.14 2.10
N SER A 149 -8.47 -10.08 2.51
CA SER A 149 -8.88 -10.26 3.93
C SER A 149 -8.32 -11.54 4.54
N SER A 150 -7.45 -12.25 3.81
CA SER A 150 -7.01 -13.59 4.16
C SER A 150 -5.70 -13.62 4.95
N TYR A 151 -5.12 -12.49 5.34
CA TYR A 151 -3.93 -12.42 6.19
C TYR A 151 -4.29 -12.03 7.64
N SER A 152 -3.45 -12.36 8.62
CA SER A 152 -3.60 -11.85 9.99
C SER A 152 -3.12 -10.39 10.10
N PRO A 153 -4.00 -9.42 10.43
CA PRO A 153 -3.57 -8.03 10.56
C PRO A 153 -2.55 -7.81 11.69
N ASN A 154 -2.70 -8.55 12.80
CA ASN A 154 -1.76 -8.50 13.92
C ASN A 154 -0.37 -8.99 13.51
N TRP A 155 -0.31 -10.02 12.65
CA TRP A 155 0.96 -10.50 12.10
C TRP A 155 1.62 -9.43 11.23
N VAL A 156 0.86 -8.76 10.35
CA VAL A 156 1.36 -7.68 9.49
C VAL A 156 1.90 -6.52 10.33
N LEU A 157 1.17 -6.06 11.34
CA LEU A 157 1.61 -5.00 12.25
C LEU A 157 2.94 -5.33 12.94
N GLY A 158 3.15 -6.59 13.32
CA GLY A 158 4.41 -7.05 13.91
C GLY A 158 5.60 -7.08 12.95
N ARG A 159 5.36 -7.01 11.63
CA ARG A 159 6.40 -7.01 10.58
C ARG A 159 6.70 -5.62 10.03
N LEU A 160 5.77 -4.67 10.16
CA LEU A 160 5.98 -3.31 9.68
C LEU A 160 7.02 -2.56 10.55
N PRO A 161 7.99 -1.84 9.96
CA PRO A 161 8.98 -1.08 10.72
C PRO A 161 8.30 0.03 11.52
N PRO A 162 8.65 0.27 12.81
CA PRO A 162 7.91 1.17 13.70
C PRO A 162 7.81 2.60 13.17
N ASP A 163 8.87 3.10 12.53
CA ASP A 163 9.01 4.51 12.13
C ASP A 163 8.84 4.74 10.61
N SER A 164 8.34 3.75 9.88
CA SER A 164 8.09 3.88 8.44
C SER A 164 6.84 3.11 7.99
N MET A 165 6.52 3.17 6.69
CA MET A 165 5.36 2.50 6.08
C MET A 165 4.02 2.84 6.75
N TRP A 166 3.84 4.12 7.10
CA TRP A 166 2.67 4.63 7.81
C TRP A 166 1.35 4.28 7.13
N GLN A 167 1.29 4.34 5.79
CA GLN A 167 0.08 4.01 5.04
C GLN A 167 -0.30 2.52 5.19
N ALA A 168 0.65 1.60 5.05
CA ALA A 168 0.41 0.17 5.26
C ALA A 168 -0.06 -0.11 6.70
N ARG A 169 0.53 0.59 7.69
CA ARG A 169 0.12 0.51 9.09
C ARG A 169 -1.32 1.01 9.29
N ALA A 170 -1.68 2.15 8.69
CA ALA A 170 -3.01 2.72 8.80
C ALA A 170 -4.08 1.78 8.22
N ILE A 171 -3.83 1.22 7.03
CA ILE A 171 -4.72 0.22 6.40
C ILE A 171 -4.89 -0.98 7.34
N THR A 172 -3.79 -1.55 7.82
CA THR A 172 -3.82 -2.73 8.69
C THR A 172 -4.57 -2.46 10.00
N LEU A 173 -4.35 -1.31 10.64
CA LEU A 173 -5.10 -0.90 11.84
C LEU A 173 -6.60 -0.74 11.56
N GLY A 174 -6.94 -0.22 10.39
CA GLY A 174 -8.32 -0.10 9.93
C GLY A 174 -9.02 -1.45 9.80
N THR A 175 -8.31 -2.49 9.32
CA THR A 175 -8.87 -3.85 9.25
C THR A 175 -9.19 -4.46 10.62
N ILE A 176 -8.47 -4.04 11.68
CA ILE A 176 -8.70 -4.49 13.07
C ILE A 176 -9.82 -3.67 13.73
N GLY A 177 -10.31 -2.62 13.09
CA GLY A 177 -11.31 -1.70 13.64
C GLY A 177 -10.72 -0.55 14.47
N GLN A 178 -9.39 -0.38 14.49
CA GLN A 178 -8.72 0.74 15.16
C GLN A 178 -8.75 2.00 14.28
N HIS A 179 -9.96 2.48 13.97
CA HIS A 179 -10.16 3.57 13.01
C HIS A 179 -9.59 4.90 13.50
N GLU A 180 -9.71 5.22 14.80
CA GLU A 180 -9.15 6.46 15.36
C GLU A 180 -7.62 6.52 15.18
N THR A 181 -6.92 5.42 15.48
CA THR A 181 -5.47 5.34 15.32
C THR A 181 -5.06 5.39 13.85
N ALA A 182 -5.79 4.71 12.96
CA ALA A 182 -5.55 4.78 11.52
C ALA A 182 -5.69 6.22 11.00
N LEU A 183 -6.77 6.92 11.36
CA LEU A 183 -6.98 8.33 10.99
C LEU A 183 -5.91 9.25 11.53
N ARG A 184 -5.47 9.02 12.77
CA ARG A 184 -4.36 9.78 13.36
C ARG A 184 -3.08 9.64 12.55
N ILE A 185 -2.78 8.45 12.04
CA ILE A 185 -1.63 8.23 11.16
C ILE A 185 -1.78 9.02 9.85
N TYR A 186 -2.96 9.01 9.22
CA TYR A 186 -3.18 9.78 7.99
C TYR A 186 -3.02 11.30 8.21
N VAL A 187 -3.57 11.83 9.30
CA VAL A 187 -3.56 13.28 9.58
C VAL A 187 -2.22 13.75 10.14
N GLU A 188 -1.64 13.06 11.12
CA GLU A 188 -0.45 13.55 11.84
C GLU A 188 0.87 13.08 11.18
N GLN A 189 0.94 11.83 10.72
CA GLN A 189 2.19 11.25 10.21
C GLN A 189 2.33 11.42 8.70
N LEU A 190 1.25 11.20 7.95
CA LEU A 190 1.23 11.36 6.50
C LEU A 190 0.88 12.79 6.06
N ASN A 191 0.26 13.58 6.95
CA ASN A 191 -0.24 14.93 6.65
C ASN A 191 -1.11 14.97 5.38
N ASP A 192 -1.90 13.92 5.17
CA ASP A 192 -2.75 13.73 4.00
C ASP A 192 -4.22 13.60 4.43
N LEU A 193 -4.89 14.76 4.46
CA LEU A 193 -6.31 14.85 4.78
C LEU A 193 -7.19 14.17 3.73
N ARG A 194 -6.77 14.17 2.46
CA ARG A 194 -7.54 13.58 1.38
C ARG A 194 -7.59 12.06 1.54
N SER A 195 -6.45 11.42 1.80
CA SER A 195 -6.41 9.99 2.10
C SER A 195 -7.22 9.63 3.35
N ALA A 196 -7.25 10.50 4.36
CA ALA A 196 -8.07 10.30 5.56
C ALA A 196 -9.58 10.32 5.25
N GLU A 197 -10.03 11.24 4.38
CA GLU A 197 -11.42 11.30 3.90
C GLU A 197 -11.79 10.08 3.05
N GLU A 198 -10.93 9.71 2.10
CA GLU A 198 -11.11 8.52 1.25
C GLU A 198 -11.21 7.24 2.08
N TYR A 199 -10.46 7.14 3.18
CA TYR A 199 -10.56 6.03 4.14
C TYR A 199 -11.91 5.98 4.88
N CYS A 200 -12.50 7.14 5.23
CA CYS A 200 -13.76 7.20 5.95
C CYS A 200 -14.96 6.71 5.12
N GLN A 201 -14.93 6.96 3.80
CA GLN A 201 -16.05 6.69 2.90
C GLN A 201 -16.55 5.23 2.91
N PRO A 202 -15.72 4.20 2.61
CA PRO A 202 -16.20 2.82 2.56
C PRO A 202 -16.64 2.30 3.93
N ILE A 203 -16.08 2.83 5.02
CA ILE A 203 -16.46 2.42 6.38
C ILE A 203 -17.82 3.00 6.76
N TYR A 204 -18.06 4.26 6.42
CA TYR A 204 -19.35 4.92 6.61
C TYR A 204 -20.48 4.22 5.84
N GLU A 205 -20.22 3.83 4.60
CA GLU A 205 -21.16 3.07 3.77
C GLU A 205 -21.49 1.69 4.40
N LYS A 206 -20.49 0.99 4.94
CA LYS A 206 -20.67 -0.33 5.58
C LYS A 206 -21.41 -0.26 6.91
N THR A 207 -21.25 0.82 7.68
CA THR A 207 -21.86 0.98 9.02
C THR A 207 -23.23 1.67 8.99
N ALA A 208 -23.79 1.90 7.79
CA ALA A 208 -25.14 2.40 7.56
C ALA A 208 -25.49 3.66 8.38
N ALA A 209 -24.67 4.72 8.33
CA ALA A 209 -24.97 6.07 8.86
C ALA A 209 -25.35 6.18 10.37
N VAL A 210 -25.54 5.10 11.12
CA VAL A 210 -26.04 5.14 12.50
C VAL A 210 -24.98 5.70 13.44
N ASP A 211 -23.70 5.42 13.19
CA ASP A 211 -22.65 5.83 14.11
C ASP A 211 -21.95 7.13 13.71
N GLY A 212 -21.87 7.50 12.42
CA GLY A 212 -21.17 8.71 11.93
C GLY A 212 -19.73 8.88 12.48
N SER A 213 -19.23 7.87 13.17
CA SER A 213 -18.26 8.01 14.25
C SER A 213 -16.87 8.17 13.69
N VAL A 214 -16.62 7.59 12.52
CA VAL A 214 -15.36 7.68 11.79
C VAL A 214 -15.13 9.10 11.27
N PHE A 215 -16.15 9.75 10.69
CA PHE A 215 -16.05 11.16 10.32
C PHE A 215 -15.97 12.08 11.54
N LEU A 216 -16.70 11.78 12.62
CA LEU A 216 -16.55 12.51 13.88
C LEU A 216 -15.14 12.37 14.48
N CYS A 217 -14.52 11.19 14.37
CA CYS A 217 -13.14 10.96 14.76
C CYS A 217 -12.19 11.81 13.89
N LEU A 218 -12.39 11.82 12.57
CA LEU A 218 -11.60 12.66 11.67
C LEU A 218 -11.72 14.15 12.04
N LEU A 219 -12.94 14.65 12.26
CA LEU A 219 -13.18 16.04 12.66
C LEU A 219 -12.49 16.39 13.99
N LYS A 220 -12.48 15.48 14.96
CA LYS A 220 -11.79 15.67 16.26
C LYS A 220 -10.26 15.72 16.11
N ILE A 221 -9.70 14.95 15.20
CA ILE A 221 -8.24 14.83 14.99
C ILE A 221 -7.72 15.98 14.11
N CYS A 222 -8.55 16.52 13.21
CA CYS A 222 -8.18 17.60 12.32
C CYS A 222 -7.75 18.88 13.08
N PRO A 223 -6.51 19.37 12.90
CA PRO A 223 -5.98 20.53 13.63
C PRO A 223 -6.77 21.84 13.41
N ARG A 224 -7.54 21.94 12.32
CA ARG A 224 -8.26 23.15 11.91
C ARG A 224 -9.64 23.35 12.54
N LEU A 225 -10.26 22.30 13.09
CA LEU A 225 -11.60 22.38 13.70
C LEU A 225 -11.58 22.71 15.19
N ASN A 226 -10.39 22.75 15.81
CA ASN A 226 -10.25 23.11 17.21
C ASN A 226 -10.24 24.64 17.45
N VAL A 227 -10.49 25.43 16.40
CA VAL A 227 -10.75 26.88 16.49
C VAL A 227 -12.11 27.13 15.82
N SER A 228 -13.02 27.79 16.55
CA SER A 228 -14.34 28.29 16.14
C SER A 228 -15.47 27.29 15.85
N LEU A 229 -15.93 26.56 16.87
CA LEU A 229 -17.35 26.20 16.99
C LEU A 229 -17.99 26.69 18.30
N VAL A 230 -17.35 27.65 18.99
CA VAL A 230 -17.87 28.21 20.26
C VAL A 230 -18.19 29.71 20.21
N ASP A 231 -17.80 30.46 19.18
CA ASP A 231 -18.17 31.87 19.06
C ASP A 231 -18.88 32.12 17.74
N GLU A 232 -20.19 31.94 17.73
CA GLU A 232 -21.15 32.73 16.93
C GLU A 232 -22.59 32.33 17.32
N GLN A 233 -22.93 32.53 18.59
CA GLN A 233 -24.31 32.82 18.97
C GLN A 233 -24.34 34.06 19.84
N SER A 234 -25.30 34.94 19.55
CA SER A 234 -25.48 36.32 20.04
C SER A 234 -24.58 37.33 19.32
N GLU A 235 -25.06 38.33 18.58
CA GLU A 235 -26.36 39.01 18.55
C GLU A 235 -26.56 39.64 17.16
N GLU A 236 -27.75 39.51 16.57
CA GLU A 236 -28.16 40.32 15.42
C GLU A 236 -29.40 41.18 15.78
N THR A 237 -29.11 42.43 16.20
CA THR A 237 -29.86 43.70 15.97
C THR A 237 -31.21 43.95 16.70
N PRO A 238 -31.81 45.18 16.72
CA PRO A 238 -31.39 46.51 16.19
C PRO A 238 -31.55 47.72 17.17
N HIS A 239 -30.90 48.85 16.83
CA HIS A 239 -31.11 50.20 17.42
C HIS A 239 -32.58 50.67 17.41
N PRO A 240 -33.06 51.42 18.42
CA PRO A 240 -33.02 52.88 18.36
C PRO A 240 -32.87 53.57 19.74
N TYR A 241 -32.73 54.90 19.76
CA TYR A 241 -32.56 55.79 20.93
C TYR A 241 -31.11 56.05 21.36
N ALA A 242 -30.43 56.87 20.56
CA ALA A 242 -29.33 57.70 21.06
C ALA A 242 -29.88 58.69 22.11
N ARG A 243 -29.35 58.62 23.34
CA ARG A 243 -29.50 59.68 24.35
C ARG A 243 -28.22 60.54 24.38
N PRO A 244 -28.31 61.87 24.57
CA PRO A 244 -27.16 62.75 24.52
C PRO A 244 -26.38 62.75 25.84
N SER A 245 -25.05 62.76 25.74
CA SER A 245 -24.13 62.94 26.88
C SER A 245 -24.12 64.40 27.35
N PRO A 246 -24.25 64.68 28.67
CA PRO A 246 -24.11 66.02 29.21
C PRO A 246 -22.74 66.27 29.88
N TYR A 247 -22.46 67.57 30.04
CA TYR A 247 -21.39 68.24 30.82
C TYR A 247 -20.09 68.53 30.07
N PHE A 248 -19.95 69.73 29.47
CA PHE A 248 -19.55 71.03 30.07
C PHE A 248 -18.13 71.06 30.64
N HIS A 249 -17.25 71.86 30.03
CA HIS A 249 -16.70 73.10 30.64
C HIS A 249 -15.90 73.93 29.61
N PRO A 250 -15.64 75.23 29.89
CA PRO A 250 -15.90 76.32 28.93
C PRO A 250 -14.65 76.98 28.30
N ALA A 251 -14.93 77.87 27.35
CA ALA A 251 -14.03 78.73 26.58
C ALA A 251 -13.18 79.71 27.42
N PRO A 252 -12.23 80.43 26.77
CA PRO A 252 -12.58 81.80 26.39
C PRO A 252 -12.09 82.27 25.00
N THR A 253 -12.99 83.01 24.36
CA THR A 253 -12.86 84.21 23.51
C THR A 253 -11.46 84.79 23.22
N HIS A 254 -11.16 85.12 21.96
CA HIS A 254 -11.31 86.48 21.37
C HIS A 254 -10.84 86.53 19.88
N PRO A 255 -11.06 87.60 19.10
CA PRO A 255 -11.69 87.52 17.79
C PRO A 255 -10.79 88.01 16.63
N GLN A 256 -11.35 88.02 15.41
CA GLN A 256 -11.32 89.11 14.42
C GLN A 256 -11.01 88.68 12.97
N LYS A 257 -11.90 89.17 12.09
CA LYS A 257 -11.72 89.66 10.71
C LYS A 257 -12.22 88.77 9.55
N LEU A 258 -13.45 89.10 9.13
CA LEU A 258 -13.93 89.27 7.74
C LEU A 258 -13.07 90.28 6.94
N PRO A 259 -13.31 90.52 5.63
CA PRO A 259 -14.00 89.72 4.59
C PRO A 259 -13.25 89.69 3.23
N ALA A 260 -13.86 88.99 2.26
CA ALA A 260 -13.95 89.31 0.82
C ALA A 260 -12.69 89.71 0.04
N LEU A 261 -12.25 88.83 -0.87
CA LEU A 261 -12.57 88.86 -2.30
C LEU A 261 -12.23 87.50 -2.94
#